data_AF-A0A7C3MBB3-F1
#
_entry.id   AF-A0A7C3MBB3-F1
#
_cell.length_a   1.000
_cell.length_b   1.000
_cell.length_c   1.000
_cell.angle_alpha   90.00
_cell.angle_beta   90.00
_cell.angle_gamma   90.00
#
_symmetry.space_group_name_H-M   'P 1'
#
loop_
_entity.id
_entity.type
_entity.pdbx_description
1 polymer ?
#
loop_
_entity_poly.entity_id
_entity_poly.type
_entity_poly.pdbx_seq_one_letter_code
_entity_poly.pdbx_strand_id
1 'polypeptide(L)'
;MNKKLSISKRKVKYVRLEVELERLRIITPENFEINPNEILQKHRKWLQDKIQKLNEIKKISEGLILYNHENLRELVNSYVEEIGKILKTKPEKILFRKMKVRWGSCHHQKKILIFNKSLRYLPKELIKYVVLHEMCHLLVKNHKELFWLLVQKIDPNFKEKEKLLAGYRIKLNFA
;
A
#
# COMPACT_ATOMS: atom_id res chain seq x y z
N MET A 1 -6.26 9.20 24.36
CA MET A 1 -5.65 8.55 23.18
C MET A 1 -4.31 7.95 23.63
N ASN A 2 -4.26 6.66 23.99
CA ASN A 2 -3.06 6.04 24.60
C ASN A 2 -2.20 5.33 23.54
N LYS A 3 -1.76 6.02 22.47
CA LYS A 3 -0.69 5.46 21.62
C LYS A 3 0.62 5.53 22.40
N LYS A 4 1.37 4.43 22.47
CA LYS A 4 2.66 4.41 23.17
C LYS A 4 3.66 5.27 22.39
N LEU A 5 4.11 6.37 22.98
CA LEU A 5 5.20 7.16 22.42
C LEU A 5 6.51 6.38 22.63
N SER A 6 7.35 6.35 21.59
CA SER A 6 8.70 5.83 21.72
C SER A 6 9.66 6.68 20.92
N ILE A 7 10.87 6.86 21.45
CA ILE A 7 11.92 7.63 20.81
C ILE A 7 13.08 6.67 20.54
N SER A 8 13.67 6.75 19.35
CA SER A 8 14.85 5.95 19.01
C SER A 8 15.87 6.76 18.26
N LYS A 9 17.12 6.73 18.72
CA LYS A 9 18.27 7.30 18.00
C LYS A 9 18.75 6.33 16.93
N ARG A 10 18.99 6.81 15.70
CA ARG A 10 19.48 6.02 14.56
C ARG A 10 20.38 6.86 13.64
N LYS A 11 21.16 6.22 12.77
CA LYS A 11 21.89 6.85 11.66
C LYS A 11 20.95 7.40 10.59
N VAL A 12 20.26 8.50 10.89
CA VAL A 12 19.38 9.25 10.00
C VAL A 12 19.83 10.70 9.90
N LYS A 13 19.64 11.33 8.72
CA LYS A 13 20.01 12.74 8.50
C LYS A 13 19.05 13.73 9.15
N TYR A 14 17.77 13.35 9.30
CA TYR A 14 16.71 14.21 9.81
C TYR A 14 15.77 13.43 10.74
N VAL A 15 15.08 14.16 11.62
CA VAL A 15 14.04 13.60 12.48
C VAL A 15 12.89 13.03 11.63
N ARG A 16 12.41 11.84 11.99
CA ARG A 16 11.27 11.18 11.32
C ARG A 16 10.19 10.84 12.33
N LEU A 17 8.94 11.04 11.91
CA LEU A 17 7.76 10.66 12.67
C LEU A 17 7.08 9.48 11.97
N GLU A 18 6.89 8.38 12.71
CA GLU A 18 6.18 7.19 12.22
C GLU A 18 4.97 6.93 13.11
N VAL A 19 3.78 6.92 12.50
CA VAL A 19 2.50 6.67 13.20
C VAL A 19 2.02 5.27 12.83
N GLU A 20 1.96 4.39 13.83
CA GLU A 20 1.41 3.04 13.75
C GLU A 20 0.06 2.98 14.49
N LEU A 21 -0.65 1.85 14.39
CA LEU A 21 -1.96 1.69 15.05
C LEU A 21 -1.88 1.84 16.58
N GLU A 22 -0.80 1.39 17.20
CA GLU A 22 -0.64 1.41 18.67
C GLU A 22 0.51 2.29 19.16
N ARG A 23 1.34 2.77 18.23
CA ARG A 23 2.62 3.40 18.55
C ARG A 23 2.85 4.66 17.75
N LEU A 24 3.49 5.64 18.37
CA LEU A 24 4.07 6.80 17.70
C LEU A 24 5.59 6.75 17.91
N ARG A 25 6.37 6.70 16.83
CA ARG A 25 7.83 6.70 16.90
C ARG A 25 8.40 8.02 16.44
N ILE A 26 9.31 8.55 17.26
CA ILE A 26 10.19 9.66 16.89
C ILE A 26 11.58 9.08 16.68
N ILE A 27 12.08 9.16 15.45
CA ILE A 27 13.43 8.70 15.11
C ILE A 27 14.32 9.93 14.96
N THR A 28 15.40 10.01 15.73
CA THR A 28 16.33 11.14 15.74
C THR A 28 17.75 10.71 15.33
N PRO A 29 18.57 11.63 14.78
CA PRO A 29 20.01 11.38 14.64
C PRO A 29 20.68 11.12 16.00
N GLU A 30 21.78 10.34 16.00
CA GLU A 30 22.47 9.90 17.23
C GLU A 30 22.94 11.07 18.11
N ASN A 31 23.47 12.12 17.49
CA ASN A 31 24.02 13.31 18.15
C ASN A 31 23.02 14.47 18.26
N PHE A 32 21.73 14.21 18.07
CA PHE A 32 20.71 15.24 18.08
C PHE A 32 19.85 15.11 19.34
N GLU A 33 19.98 16.09 20.23
CA GLU A 33 19.08 16.28 21.35
C GLU A 33 17.90 17.15 20.92
N ILE A 34 16.69 16.67 21.19
CA ILE A 34 15.48 17.40 20.86
C ILE A 34 14.40 17.08 21.87
N ASN A 35 13.63 18.10 22.23
CA ASN A 35 12.46 17.96 23.08
C ASN A 35 11.33 17.28 22.27
N PRO A 36 10.87 16.08 22.67
CA PRO A 36 9.78 15.38 21.98
C PRO A 36 8.51 16.23 21.87
N ASN A 37 8.19 17.01 22.90
CA ASN A 37 6.98 17.82 22.94
C ASN A 37 6.98 18.93 21.88
N GLU A 38 8.14 19.54 21.60
CA GLU A 38 8.28 20.57 20.56
C GLU A 38 8.03 19.99 19.17
N ILE A 39 8.57 18.79 18.89
CA ILE A 39 8.31 18.09 17.61
C ILE A 39 6.83 17.78 17.49
N LEU A 40 6.23 17.22 18.54
CA LEU A 40 4.81 16.85 18.54
C LEU A 40 3.91 18.07 18.34
N GLN A 41 4.22 19.20 18.97
CA GLN A 41 3.48 20.44 18.81
C GLN A 41 3.63 21.00 17.39
N LYS A 42 4.86 21.05 16.86
CA LYS A 42 5.15 21.50 15.49
C LYS A 42 4.40 20.69 14.43
N HIS A 43 4.22 19.39 14.67
CA HIS A 43 3.54 18.47 13.75
C HIS A 43 2.12 18.11 14.19
N ARG A 44 1.51 18.86 15.13
CA ARG A 44 0.23 18.49 15.76
C ARG A 44 -0.89 18.22 14.76
N LYS A 45 -1.11 19.14 13.81
CA LYS A 45 -2.17 19.00 12.79
C LYS A 45 -1.94 17.76 11.93
N TRP A 46 -0.72 17.59 11.43
CA TRP A 46 -0.35 16.41 10.64
C TRP A 46 -0.53 15.10 11.42
N LEU A 47 -0.16 15.07 12.70
CA LEU A 47 -0.37 13.92 13.58
C LEU A 47 -1.86 13.62 13.75
N GLN A 48 -2.67 14.64 14.03
CA GLN A 48 -4.13 14.49 14.17
C GLN A 48 -4.74 13.89 12.90
N ASP A 49 -4.46 14.47 11.73
CA ASP A 49 -4.97 14.01 10.44
C ASP A 49 -4.53 12.56 10.15
N LYS A 50 -3.26 12.24 10.43
CA LYS A 50 -2.69 10.90 10.20
C LYS A 50 -3.34 9.86 11.12
N ILE A 51 -3.54 10.20 12.38
CA ILE A 51 -4.17 9.32 13.37
C ILE A 51 -5.63 9.09 13.02
N GLN A 52 -6.37 10.14 12.67
CA GLN A 52 -7.75 10.04 12.22
C GLN A 52 -7.86 9.09 11.01
N LYS A 53 -7.03 9.29 9.99
CA LYS A 53 -7.01 8.42 8.81
C LYS A 53 -6.69 6.96 9.16
N LEU A 54 -5.73 6.71 10.06
CA LEU A 54 -5.42 5.35 10.51
C LEU A 54 -6.59 4.70 11.25
N ASN A 55 -7.30 5.45 12.10
CA ASN A 55 -8.48 4.95 12.81
C ASN A 55 -9.62 4.62 11.85
N GLU A 56 -9.83 5.45 10.81
CA GLU A 56 -10.80 5.14 9.75
C GLU A 56 -10.47 3.83 9.03
N ILE A 57 -9.20 3.64 8.63
CA ILE A 57 -8.77 2.42 7.95
C ILE A 57 -8.89 1.21 8.87
N LYS A 58 -8.59 1.36 10.17
CA LYS A 58 -8.80 0.31 11.17
C LYS A 58 -10.28 -0.08 11.26
N LYS A 59 -11.19 0.89 11.37
CA LYS A 59 -12.64 0.62 11.40
C LYS A 59 -13.12 -0.11 10.16
N ILE A 60 -12.61 0.25 8.98
CA ILE A 60 -12.89 -0.49 7.75
C ILE A 60 -12.41 -1.94 7.88
N SER A 61 -11.18 -2.14 8.33
CA SER A 61 -10.58 -3.48 8.44
C SER A 61 -11.37 -4.45 9.32
N GLU A 62 -12.06 -3.95 10.35
CA GLU A 62 -12.90 -4.75 11.24
C GLU A 62 -14.07 -5.37 10.47
N GLY A 63 -14.70 -4.63 9.56
CA GLY A 63 -15.84 -5.08 8.75
C GLY A 63 -15.51 -5.87 7.48
N LEU A 64 -14.23 -5.95 7.07
CA LEU A 64 -13.86 -6.67 5.84
C LEU A 64 -13.99 -8.18 6.00
N ILE A 65 -14.40 -8.88 4.95
CA ILE A 65 -14.45 -10.35 4.91
C ILE A 65 -13.23 -10.87 4.16
N LEU A 66 -12.61 -11.93 4.66
CA LEU A 66 -11.52 -12.62 3.96
C LEU A 66 -12.10 -13.66 3.00
N TYR A 67 -11.63 -13.63 1.76
CA TYR A 67 -11.97 -14.62 0.74
C TYR A 67 -10.95 -15.75 0.76
N ASN A 68 -11.14 -16.78 -0.07
CA ASN A 68 -10.10 -17.77 -0.30
C ASN A 68 -10.16 -18.28 -1.74
N HIS A 69 -9.39 -17.64 -2.62
CA HIS A 69 -9.27 -18.05 -4.02
C HIS A 69 -8.12 -19.02 -4.20
N GLU A 70 -8.43 -20.32 -4.32
CA GLU A 70 -7.41 -21.35 -4.61
C GLU A 70 -6.80 -21.17 -6.01
N ASN A 71 -7.61 -20.64 -6.94
CA ASN A 71 -7.26 -20.34 -8.33
C ASN A 71 -6.70 -18.91 -8.52
N LEU A 72 -5.95 -18.39 -7.53
CA LEU A 72 -5.42 -17.01 -7.59
C LEU A 72 -4.59 -16.77 -8.87
N ARG A 73 -3.80 -17.77 -9.30
CA ARG A 73 -2.89 -17.62 -10.44
C ARG A 73 -3.68 -17.48 -11.74
N GLU A 74 -4.66 -18.33 -11.95
CA GLU A 74 -5.56 -18.31 -13.11
C GLU A 74 -6.32 -16.98 -13.17
N LEU A 75 -6.84 -16.54 -12.01
CA LEU A 75 -7.56 -15.28 -11.88
C LEU A 75 -6.68 -14.05 -12.19
N VAL A 76 -5.45 -14.02 -11.66
CA VAL A 76 -4.51 -12.93 -11.97
C VAL A 76 -4.11 -12.94 -13.44
N ASN A 77 -3.84 -14.11 -14.01
CA ASN A 77 -3.47 -14.22 -15.43
C ASN A 77 -4.61 -13.75 -16.35
N SER A 78 -5.87 -14.10 -16.06
CA SER A 78 -7.00 -13.64 -16.86
C SER A 78 -7.15 -12.12 -16.82
N TYR A 79 -6.99 -11.50 -15.65
CA TYR A 79 -7.00 -10.04 -15.53
C TYR A 79 -5.80 -9.38 -16.22
N VAL A 80 -4.61 -9.98 -16.17
CA VAL A 80 -3.44 -9.47 -16.89
C VAL A 80 -3.71 -9.49 -18.40
N GLU A 81 -4.31 -10.55 -18.93
CA GLU A 81 -4.67 -10.64 -20.34
C GLU A 81 -5.73 -9.60 -20.74
N GLU A 82 -6.81 -9.50 -19.97
CA GLU A 82 -7.89 -8.53 -20.18
C GLU A 82 -7.34 -7.10 -20.21
N ILE A 83 -6.60 -6.70 -19.17
CA ILE A 83 -6.05 -5.36 -19.03
C ILE A 83 -4.92 -5.11 -20.04
N GLY A 84 -4.14 -6.14 -20.38
CA GLY A 84 -3.08 -6.06 -21.38
C GLY A 84 -3.61 -5.74 -22.78
N LYS A 85 -4.79 -6.25 -23.14
CA LYS A 85 -5.49 -5.88 -24.39
C LYS A 85 -5.86 -4.40 -24.41
N ILE A 86 -6.39 -3.88 -23.30
CA ILE A 86 -6.78 -2.46 -23.16
C ILE A 86 -5.55 -1.54 -23.23
N LEU A 87 -4.50 -1.89 -22.49
CA LEU A 87 -3.26 -1.10 -22.39
C LEU A 87 -2.28 -1.33 -23.54
N LYS A 88 -2.57 -2.28 -24.44
CA LYS A 88 -1.69 -2.71 -25.54
C LYS A 88 -0.27 -3.03 -25.05
N THR A 89 -0.17 -3.72 -23.91
CA THR A 89 1.10 -4.09 -23.29
C THR A 89 0.99 -5.45 -22.61
N LYS A 90 2.12 -6.10 -22.39
CA LYS A 90 2.20 -7.37 -21.67
C LYS A 90 3.47 -7.45 -20.82
N PRO A 91 3.43 -8.14 -19.68
CA PRO A 91 4.64 -8.46 -18.94
C PRO A 91 5.41 -9.59 -19.62
N GLU A 92 6.73 -9.62 -19.40
CA GLU A 92 7.58 -10.75 -19.82
C GLU A 92 7.48 -11.91 -18.83
N LYS A 93 7.16 -11.63 -17.56
CA LYS A 93 7.02 -12.64 -16.53
C LYS A 93 6.06 -12.22 -15.43
N ILE A 94 5.30 -13.19 -14.92
CA ILE A 94 4.42 -13.03 -13.77
C ILE A 94 4.92 -13.97 -12.66
N LEU A 95 5.12 -13.42 -11.47
CA LEU A 95 5.63 -14.13 -10.29
C LEU A 95 4.69 -13.96 -9.10
N PHE A 96 4.67 -14.93 -8.20
CA PHE A 96 3.88 -14.87 -6.96
C PHE A 96 4.78 -15.06 -5.74
N ARG A 97 4.80 -14.08 -4.83
CA ARG A 97 5.65 -14.11 -3.64
C ARG A 97 4.85 -13.71 -2.40
N LYS A 98 5.24 -14.20 -1.22
CA LYS A 98 4.75 -13.63 0.04
C LYS A 98 5.51 -12.32 0.28
N MET A 99 4.82 -11.20 0.40
CA MET A 99 5.45 -9.89 0.63
C MET A 99 4.87 -9.26 1.91
N LYS A 100 5.72 -8.55 2.66
CA LYS A 100 5.33 -7.95 3.95
C LYS A 100 4.58 -6.63 3.85
N VAL A 101 4.77 -5.88 2.76
CA VAL A 101 4.28 -4.49 2.69
C VAL A 101 3.42 -4.21 1.45
N ARG A 102 3.68 -4.92 0.34
CA ARG A 102 3.09 -4.60 -0.95
C ARG A 102 2.12 -5.68 -1.43
N TRP A 103 1.10 -5.24 -2.15
CA TRP A 103 0.13 -6.12 -2.83
C TRP A 103 0.67 -6.65 -4.16
N GLY A 104 1.50 -5.84 -4.82
CA GLY A 104 2.28 -6.22 -5.98
C GLY A 104 3.53 -5.36 -6.12
N SER A 105 4.31 -5.62 -7.15
CA SER A 105 5.37 -4.74 -7.63
C SER A 105 5.73 -5.05 -9.08
N CYS A 106 6.21 -4.03 -9.78
CA CYS A 106 6.68 -4.14 -11.16
C CYS A 106 8.18 -3.86 -11.25
N HIS A 107 8.93 -4.77 -11.88
CA HIS A 107 10.27 -4.48 -12.36
C HIS A 107 10.18 -3.92 -13.78
N HIS A 108 10.00 -2.61 -13.89
CA HIS A 108 9.70 -1.94 -15.16
C HIS A 108 10.63 -2.31 -16.34
N GLN A 109 11.95 -2.26 -16.17
CA GLN A 109 12.91 -2.56 -17.26
C GLN A 109 12.81 -4.00 -17.79
N LYS A 110 12.59 -4.98 -16.90
CA LYS A 110 12.46 -6.39 -17.26
C LYS A 110 11.01 -6.78 -17.54
N LYS A 111 10.07 -5.84 -17.40
CA LYS A 111 8.61 -6.04 -17.48
C LYS A 111 8.13 -7.26 -16.66
N ILE A 112 8.67 -7.43 -15.45
CA ILE A 112 8.28 -8.52 -14.56
C ILE A 112 7.28 -8.00 -13.54
N LEU A 113 6.10 -8.62 -13.47
CA LEU A 113 5.12 -8.35 -12.42
C LEU A 113 5.23 -9.39 -11.31
N ILE A 114 5.20 -8.93 -10.08
CA ILE A 114 5.26 -9.77 -8.89
C ILE A 114 4.01 -9.47 -8.07
N PHE A 115 3.16 -10.47 -7.88
CA PHE A 115 1.94 -10.36 -7.09
C PHE A 115 2.09 -11.03 -5.74
N ASN A 116 1.43 -10.47 -4.72
CA ASN A 116 1.46 -11.07 -3.39
C ASN A 116 0.52 -12.29 -3.33
N LYS A 117 0.98 -13.40 -2.75
CA LYS A 117 0.14 -14.59 -2.50
C LYS A 117 -1.08 -14.29 -1.63
N SER A 118 -0.98 -13.28 -0.75
CA SER A 118 -2.10 -12.85 0.09
C SER A 118 -3.27 -12.22 -0.68
N LEU A 119 -3.11 -11.92 -1.98
CA LEU A 119 -4.22 -11.48 -2.82
C LEU A 119 -5.37 -12.49 -2.85
N ARG A 120 -5.10 -13.78 -2.60
CA ARG A 120 -6.14 -14.83 -2.51
C ARG A 120 -7.22 -14.56 -1.47
N TYR A 121 -6.94 -13.68 -0.49
CA TYR A 121 -7.85 -13.34 0.59
C TYR A 121 -8.69 -12.09 0.30
N LEU A 122 -8.53 -11.48 -0.87
CA LEU A 122 -9.24 -10.28 -1.28
C LEU A 122 -10.44 -10.62 -2.17
N PRO A 123 -11.48 -9.77 -2.20
CA PRO A 123 -12.52 -9.83 -3.23
C PRO A 123 -11.89 -9.70 -4.62
N LYS A 124 -12.48 -10.38 -5.61
CA LYS A 124 -12.02 -10.39 -7.01
C LYS A 124 -11.78 -8.99 -7.59
N GLU A 125 -12.66 -8.03 -7.29
CA GLU A 125 -12.54 -6.64 -7.73
C GLU A 125 -11.26 -5.96 -7.24
N LEU A 126 -10.83 -6.24 -6.00
CA LEU A 126 -9.58 -5.71 -5.47
C LEU A 126 -8.36 -6.42 -6.07
N ILE A 127 -8.46 -7.72 -6.36
CA ILE A 127 -7.42 -8.45 -7.10
C ILE A 127 -7.23 -7.83 -8.48
N LYS A 128 -8.33 -7.63 -9.23
CA LYS A 128 -8.32 -7.00 -10.55
C LYS A 128 -7.69 -5.60 -10.51
N TYR A 129 -8.03 -4.81 -9.50
CA TYR A 129 -7.44 -3.48 -9.32
C TYR A 129 -5.93 -3.54 -9.03
N VAL A 130 -5.45 -4.46 -8.19
CA VAL A 130 -4.00 -4.65 -7.99
C VAL A 130 -3.32 -5.05 -9.30
N VAL A 131 -3.95 -5.92 -10.10
CA VAL A 131 -3.43 -6.27 -11.44
C VAL A 131 -3.35 -5.05 -12.34
N LEU A 132 -4.40 -4.24 -12.41
CA LEU A 132 -4.42 -2.98 -13.16
C LEU A 132 -3.28 -2.05 -12.72
N HIS A 133 -3.10 -1.87 -11.41
CA HIS A 133 -2.05 -1.02 -10.85
C HIS A 133 -0.66 -1.45 -11.33
N GLU A 134 -0.34 -2.75 -11.24
CA GLU A 134 0.96 -3.27 -11.65
C GLU A 134 1.14 -3.27 -13.19
N MET A 135 0.06 -3.47 -13.95
CA MET A 135 0.08 -3.36 -15.41
C MET A 135 0.32 -1.91 -15.86
N CYS A 136 -0.28 -0.91 -15.20
CA CYS A 136 0.00 0.50 -15.44
C CYS A 136 1.48 0.84 -15.22
N HIS A 137 2.13 0.15 -14.27
CA HIS A 137 3.58 0.33 -14.05
C HIS A 137 4.45 -0.13 -15.21
N LEU A 138 3.97 -0.96 -16.15
CA LEU A 138 4.70 -1.27 -17.37
C LEU A 138 4.82 -0.07 -18.31
N LEU A 139 3.90 0.90 -18.21
CA LEU A 139 3.89 2.11 -19.03
C LEU A 139 4.44 3.32 -18.25
N VAL A 140 4.10 3.46 -16.96
CA VAL A 140 4.45 4.62 -16.14
C VAL A 140 5.10 4.20 -14.81
N LYS A 141 6.38 4.57 -14.63
CA LYS A 141 7.21 4.09 -13.49
C LYS A 141 6.79 4.61 -12.12
N ASN A 142 6.20 5.79 -12.03
CA ASN A 142 5.94 6.47 -10.75
C ASN A 142 4.47 6.85 -10.62
N HIS A 143 3.97 6.95 -9.40
CA HIS A 143 2.60 7.34 -9.06
C HIS A 143 2.36 8.85 -9.21
N LYS A 144 2.88 9.46 -10.28
CA LYS A 144 2.59 10.85 -10.65
C LYS A 144 1.24 10.92 -11.39
N GLU A 145 0.84 12.12 -11.78
CA GLU A 145 -0.44 12.42 -12.44
C GLU A 145 -0.77 11.44 -13.58
N LEU A 146 0.15 11.22 -14.53
CA LEU A 146 -0.07 10.32 -15.67
C LEU A 146 -0.43 8.88 -15.25
N PHE A 147 0.15 8.37 -14.17
CA PHE A 147 -0.18 7.04 -13.67
C PHE A 147 -1.62 6.99 -13.16
N TRP A 148 -2.02 7.99 -12.37
CA TRP A 148 -3.38 8.04 -11.82
C TRP A 148 -4.44 8.31 -12.88
N LEU A 149 -4.13 9.12 -13.88
CA LEU A 149 -5.01 9.31 -15.04
C LEU A 149 -5.22 7.98 -15.79
N LEU A 150 -4.16 7.20 -15.99
CA LEU A 150 -4.25 5.90 -16.64
C LEU A 150 -5.09 4.91 -15.83
N VAL A 151 -4.86 4.83 -14.52
CA VAL A 151 -5.65 3.98 -13.62
C VAL A 151 -7.11 4.42 -13.62
N GLN A 152 -7.39 5.72 -13.44
CA GLN A 152 -8.75 6.26 -13.36
C GLN A 152 -9.55 6.03 -14.65
N LYS A 153 -8.89 6.09 -15.82
CA LYS A 153 -9.54 5.83 -17.11
C LYS A 153 -10.11 4.41 -17.20
N ILE A 154 -9.49 3.44 -16.54
CA ILE A 154 -9.91 2.03 -16.57
C ILE A 154 -10.77 1.69 -15.34
N ASP A 155 -10.47 2.29 -14.19
CA ASP A 155 -11.16 2.05 -12.92
C ASP A 155 -11.45 3.37 -12.20
N PRO A 156 -12.60 4.01 -12.50
CA PRO A 156 -12.97 5.30 -11.90
C PRO A 156 -13.06 5.26 -10.36
N ASN A 157 -13.35 4.09 -9.79
CA ASN A 157 -13.56 3.88 -8.36
C ASN A 157 -12.26 3.48 -7.61
N PHE A 158 -11.08 3.64 -8.24
CA PHE A 158 -9.81 3.19 -7.68
C PHE A 158 -9.50 3.75 -6.28
N LYS A 159 -9.94 4.98 -5.96
CA LYS A 159 -9.69 5.61 -4.66
C LYS A 159 -10.34 4.84 -3.51
N GLU A 160 -11.54 4.31 -3.73
CA GLU A 160 -12.22 3.47 -2.75
C GLU A 160 -11.48 2.13 -2.59
N LYS A 161 -11.04 1.54 -3.70
CA LYS A 161 -10.27 0.28 -3.70
C LYS A 161 -8.93 0.43 -2.98
N GLU A 162 -8.23 1.56 -3.13
CA GLU A 162 -7.03 1.89 -2.34
C GLU A 162 -7.35 1.93 -0.84
N LYS A 163 -8.48 2.53 -0.45
CA LYS A 163 -8.91 2.61 0.96
C LYS A 163 -9.22 1.22 1.52
N LEU A 164 -9.93 0.38 0.77
CA LEU A 164 -10.23 -1.01 1.14
C LEU A 164 -8.95 -1.85 1.24
N LEU A 165 -8.03 -1.72 0.28
CA LEU A 165 -6.73 -2.42 0.30
C LEU A 165 -5.88 -2.03 1.52
N ALA A 166 -5.94 -0.77 1.96
CA ALA A 166 -5.30 -0.35 3.21
C ALA A 166 -5.93 -1.05 4.42
N GLY A 167 -7.26 -1.21 4.43
CA GLY A 167 -7.98 -1.97 5.46
C GLY A 167 -7.57 -3.45 5.47
N TYR A 168 -7.51 -4.09 4.29
CA TYR A 168 -7.07 -5.49 4.18
C TYR A 168 -5.64 -5.70 4.65
N ARG A 169 -4.73 -4.72 4.48
CA ARG A 169 -3.37 -4.83 5.03
C ARG A 169 -3.36 -4.93 6.55
N ILE A 170 -4.22 -4.15 7.21
CA ILE A 170 -4.41 -4.24 8.66
C ILE A 170 -5.00 -5.60 9.01
N LYS A 171 -6.10 -6.01 8.35
CA LYS A 171 -6.81 -7.25 8.69
C LYS A 171 -5.94 -8.51 8.56
N LEU A 172 -5.11 -8.56 7.53
CA LEU A 172 -4.22 -9.69 7.27
C LEU A 172 -2.89 -9.62 8.04
N ASN A 173 -2.75 -8.65 8.94
CA ASN A 173 -1.55 -8.43 9.76
C ASN A 173 -0.27 -8.46 8.90
N PHE A 174 -0.23 -7.63 7.86
CA PHE A 174 1.00 -7.37 7.10
C PHE A 174 2.02 -6.71 8.04
N ALA A 175 2.80 -7.53 8.75
CA ALA A 175 3.90 -7.15 9.63
C ALA A 175 5.25 -7.56 9.02
#